data_AF-A0A254Q9X4-F1
#
_entry.id   AF-A0A254Q9X4-F1
#
_cell.length_a   1.000
_cell.length_b   1.000
_cell.length_c   1.000
_cell.angle_alpha   90.00
_cell.angle_beta   90.00
_cell.angle_gamma   90.00
#
_symmetry.space_group_name_H-M   'P 1'
#
loop_
_entity.id
_entity.type
_entity.pdbx_description
1 polymer ?
#
loop_
_entity_poly.entity_id
_entity_poly.type
_entity_poly.pdbx_seq_one_letter_code
_entity_poly.pdbx_strand_id
1 'polypeptide(L)'
;MKRVLPKITAVVLLAMAVTACSGQDNTSEVSGSVEVLSPINDSKNGYSLKFIELSGLDNLREVSGRFVRFFISPRILDNRLNGPAPQGRFIKNTDGKYIPANEQSQQLVAIYAHMQSLAKLDEEVGAGGVNHWPRDIGVSVRESSGLINNALYDGTTDSILIVPYTNKDLPIAVNGGILAHEHFHSLYFKLVMKGFEDSSATDGQIDTGSIHDRRQFLQAAGVETGKGDVLSAKPNPRVETDSNPKLGSGRMVSPASEKLVKRYYNRYYHRGLNEGLADFWGWVYTGDPDFISPSLPAYKRQRSLNIAQYEVVSLVKADRLRDFAATYTNFNNRESYEEYMRDISYALGTKYSRLLKLFTDTAAETRGVDSIEMRKKMATWLVAALPVLRQDFLAYDSTQYYPPTRFLSILSSVISDMSQKECEFLVEVINSTEENTNKICVAAAKRYQITDTTAAKK
;
A
#
# COMPACT_ATOMS: atom_id res chain seq x y z
N MET A 1 11.24 -12.02 -20.27
CA MET A 1 12.59 -12.04 -19.64
C MET A 1 13.42 -13.34 -19.82
N LYS A 2 12.87 -14.50 -20.26
CA LYS A 2 13.55 -15.83 -20.35
C LYS A 2 14.91 -15.96 -21.10
N ARG A 3 15.53 -14.88 -21.60
CA ARG A 3 16.86 -14.89 -22.26
C ARG A 3 17.83 -13.81 -21.74
N VAL A 4 17.47 -13.05 -20.71
CA VAL A 4 18.28 -11.92 -20.21
C VAL A 4 19.27 -12.40 -19.14
N LEU A 5 18.79 -12.96 -18.02
CA LEU A 5 19.62 -13.44 -16.90
C LEU A 5 20.84 -14.30 -17.33
N PRO A 6 20.69 -15.40 -18.11
CA PRO A 6 21.85 -16.26 -18.43
C PRO A 6 22.91 -15.56 -19.31
N LYS A 7 22.54 -14.49 -20.04
CA LYS A 7 23.52 -13.66 -20.76
C LYS A 7 24.26 -12.71 -19.82
N ILE A 8 23.57 -12.16 -18.81
CA ILE A 8 24.20 -11.36 -17.75
C ILE A 8 25.23 -12.22 -17.00
N THR A 9 24.86 -13.44 -16.58
CA THR A 9 25.77 -14.35 -15.87
C THR A 9 27.05 -14.64 -16.65
N ALA A 10 26.94 -14.87 -17.97
CA ALA A 10 28.10 -15.16 -18.83
C ALA A 10 29.05 -13.95 -18.96
N VAL A 11 28.52 -12.74 -19.16
CA VAL A 11 29.35 -11.51 -19.27
C VAL A 11 30.03 -11.19 -17.94
N VAL A 12 29.32 -11.34 -16.82
CA VAL A 12 29.86 -11.08 -15.47
C VAL A 12 30.95 -12.09 -15.11
N LEU A 13 30.76 -13.37 -15.40
CA LEU A 13 31.79 -14.40 -15.16
C LEU A 13 33.08 -14.15 -15.97
N LEU A 14 32.94 -13.72 -17.23
CA LEU A 14 34.11 -13.43 -18.07
C LEU A 14 34.89 -12.20 -17.58
N ALA A 15 34.20 -11.18 -17.05
CA ALA A 15 34.84 -9.99 -16.48
C ALA A 15 35.59 -10.29 -15.17
N MET A 16 35.03 -11.13 -14.28
CA MET A 16 35.68 -11.48 -13.01
C MET A 16 37.01 -12.25 -13.19
N ALA A 17 37.15 -13.02 -14.28
CA ALA A 17 38.32 -13.87 -14.51
C ALA A 17 39.64 -13.09 -14.72
N VAL A 18 39.56 -11.78 -15.02
CA VAL A 18 40.74 -10.96 -15.39
C VAL A 18 41.08 -9.91 -14.30
N THR A 19 40.26 -9.78 -13.24
CA THR A 19 40.37 -8.70 -12.24
C THR A 19 40.64 -9.17 -10.81
N ALA A 20 40.95 -10.45 -10.61
CA ALA A 20 40.96 -11.13 -9.30
C ALA A 20 41.96 -10.61 -8.23
N CYS A 21 42.78 -9.60 -8.54
CA CYS A 21 43.74 -8.98 -7.62
C CYS A 21 43.59 -7.45 -7.48
N SER A 22 42.51 -6.83 -7.97
CA SER A 22 42.23 -5.42 -7.67
C SER A 22 41.94 -5.26 -6.17
N GLY A 23 42.61 -4.33 -5.49
CA GLY A 23 42.40 -4.06 -4.07
C GLY A 23 40.92 -3.81 -3.76
N GLN A 24 40.40 -4.47 -2.73
CA GLN A 24 39.00 -4.31 -2.33
C GLN A 24 38.86 -3.00 -1.56
N ASP A 25 38.59 -1.91 -2.29
CA ASP A 25 38.27 -0.58 -1.76
C ASP A 25 37.34 -0.68 -0.54
N ASN A 26 37.67 0.04 0.54
CA ASN A 26 37.02 -0.14 1.83
C ASN A 26 35.62 0.52 1.85
N THR A 27 34.64 -0.15 1.25
CA THR A 27 33.25 0.32 1.04
C THR A 27 32.52 0.83 2.29
N SER A 28 33.01 0.54 3.50
CA SER A 28 32.54 1.14 4.76
C SER A 28 32.93 2.61 4.98
N GLU A 29 33.89 3.15 4.22
CA GLU A 29 34.30 4.56 4.25
C GLU A 29 33.53 5.41 3.23
N VAL A 30 32.72 4.78 2.37
CA VAL A 30 32.02 5.44 1.26
C VAL A 30 30.65 5.94 1.73
N SER A 31 30.50 7.27 1.74
CA SER A 31 29.33 8.01 2.21
C SER A 31 28.99 9.18 1.26
N GLY A 32 27.89 9.89 1.52
CA GLY A 32 27.43 11.03 0.71
C GLY A 32 26.57 10.62 -0.48
N SER A 33 26.93 11.07 -1.67
CA SER A 33 26.29 10.72 -2.94
C SER A 33 27.20 9.87 -3.81
N VAL A 34 26.71 8.73 -4.31
CA VAL A 34 27.45 7.82 -5.20
C VAL A 34 26.58 7.24 -6.31
N GLU A 35 27.18 7.02 -7.48
CA GLU A 35 26.53 6.31 -8.58
C GLU A 35 26.58 4.79 -8.40
N VAL A 36 25.42 4.13 -8.41
CA VAL A 36 25.29 2.68 -8.23
C VAL A 36 24.39 2.06 -9.30
N LEU A 37 24.75 0.88 -9.81
CA LEU A 37 23.98 0.16 -10.84
C LEU A 37 22.71 -0.49 -10.25
N SER A 38 21.56 0.13 -10.48
CA SER A 38 20.25 -0.36 -10.02
C SER A 38 19.38 -0.85 -11.19
N PRO A 39 18.54 -1.89 -10.99
CA PRO A 39 17.34 -2.09 -11.80
C PRO A 39 16.38 -0.90 -11.60
N ILE A 40 15.80 -0.41 -12.69
CA ILE A 40 14.83 0.70 -12.74
C ILE A 40 13.77 0.37 -13.79
N ASN A 41 12.48 0.47 -13.43
CA ASN A 41 11.36 0.44 -14.37
C ASN A 41 11.28 1.79 -15.12
N ASP A 42 11.15 1.79 -16.44
CA ASP A 42 10.86 3.01 -17.22
C ASP A 42 9.40 3.13 -17.71
N SER A 43 8.51 2.26 -17.20
CA SER A 43 7.08 2.12 -17.52
C SER A 43 6.72 1.70 -18.95
N LYS A 44 7.64 1.82 -19.93
CA LYS A 44 7.37 1.51 -21.36
C LYS A 44 8.10 0.25 -21.83
N ASN A 45 9.35 0.09 -21.41
CA ASN A 45 10.23 -1.03 -21.73
C ASN A 45 10.38 -2.02 -20.55
N GLY A 46 9.81 -1.67 -19.38
CA GLY A 46 9.96 -2.42 -18.14
C GLY A 46 11.28 -2.13 -17.43
N TYR A 47 11.83 -3.16 -16.76
CA TYR A 47 13.02 -3.02 -15.91
C TYR A 47 14.32 -3.11 -16.72
N SER A 48 15.20 -2.14 -16.49
CA SER A 48 16.53 -2.00 -17.10
C SER A 48 17.58 -1.66 -16.04
N LEU A 49 18.83 -2.10 -16.20
CA LEU A 49 19.93 -1.71 -15.32
C LEU A 49 20.44 -0.32 -15.74
N LYS A 50 20.46 0.63 -14.81
CA LYS A 50 20.95 2.01 -14.99
C LYS A 50 21.81 2.40 -13.79
N PHE A 51 22.87 3.17 -14.03
CA PHE A 51 23.54 3.87 -12.94
C PHE A 51 22.63 5.00 -12.46
N ILE A 52 22.48 5.11 -11.14
CA ILE A 52 21.66 6.11 -10.46
C ILE A 52 22.42 6.68 -9.27
N GLU A 53 22.14 7.91 -8.88
CA GLU A 53 22.68 8.48 -7.64
C GLU A 53 21.89 7.97 -6.42
N LEU A 54 22.59 7.28 -5.51
CA LEU A 54 22.15 7.12 -4.14
C LEU A 54 22.77 8.25 -3.31
N SER A 55 21.93 9.10 -2.72
CA SER A 55 22.32 10.30 -1.97
C SER A 55 22.09 10.14 -0.48
N GLY A 56 22.84 10.91 0.32
CA GLY A 56 22.73 10.91 1.78
C GLY A 56 23.03 9.55 2.43
N LEU A 57 23.86 8.72 1.80
CA LEU A 57 24.35 7.48 2.41
C LEU A 57 25.32 7.81 3.55
N ASP A 58 25.13 7.15 4.69
CA ASP A 58 26.12 7.17 5.78
C ASP A 58 27.17 6.07 5.55
N ASN A 59 26.77 4.93 4.96
CA ASN A 59 27.62 3.78 4.72
C ASN A 59 27.13 2.95 3.51
N LEU A 60 27.87 2.98 2.39
CA LEU A 60 27.55 2.19 1.19
C LEU A 60 27.59 0.67 1.45
N ARG A 61 28.50 0.18 2.31
CA ARG A 61 28.60 -1.25 2.65
C ARG A 61 27.34 -1.77 3.37
N GLU A 62 26.60 -0.90 4.04
CA GLU A 62 25.31 -1.24 4.68
C GLU A 62 24.10 -0.71 3.89
N VAL A 63 24.36 -0.04 2.76
CA VAL A 63 23.40 0.70 1.92
C VAL A 63 22.44 1.54 2.77
N SER A 64 22.95 2.12 3.86
CA SER A 64 22.14 2.78 4.88
C SER A 64 22.56 4.25 5.01
N GLY A 65 21.62 5.10 5.39
CA GLY A 65 21.77 6.55 5.38
C GLY A 65 20.44 7.26 5.64
N ARG A 66 20.33 8.52 5.21
CA ARG A 66 19.17 9.40 5.41
C ARG A 66 17.81 8.76 5.15
N PHE A 67 17.70 7.90 4.14
CA PHE A 67 16.41 7.36 3.68
C PHE A 67 16.05 5.99 4.24
N VAL A 68 17.03 5.12 4.52
CA VAL A 68 16.78 3.72 4.95
C VAL A 68 17.82 3.26 5.97
N ARG A 69 17.34 2.50 6.96
CA ARG A 69 18.14 1.68 7.86
C ARG A 69 17.68 0.22 7.73
N PHE A 70 18.59 -0.64 7.28
CA PHE A 70 18.26 -2.04 7.02
C PHE A 70 18.56 -2.96 8.20
N PHE A 71 17.73 -4.00 8.37
CA PHE A 71 17.93 -5.08 9.34
C PHE A 71 17.78 -6.43 8.63
N ILE A 72 18.76 -7.32 8.74
CA ILE A 72 18.67 -8.68 8.17
C ILE A 72 18.08 -9.66 9.20
N SER A 73 17.06 -10.42 8.77
CA SER A 73 16.34 -11.39 9.62
C SER A 73 15.94 -10.83 11.00
N PRO A 74 15.27 -9.65 11.06
CA PRO A 74 15.01 -8.96 12.33
C PRO A 74 14.04 -9.69 13.25
N ARG A 75 14.16 -9.36 14.54
CA ARG A 75 13.18 -9.63 15.60
C ARG A 75 12.48 -8.31 15.97
N ILE A 76 11.32 -8.39 16.65
CA ILE A 76 10.69 -7.22 17.25
C ILE A 76 10.97 -7.25 18.75
N LEU A 77 11.72 -6.25 19.22
CA LEU A 77 12.01 -6.02 20.63
C LEU A 77 11.54 -4.59 20.97
N ASP A 78 10.80 -4.43 22.06
CA ASP A 78 10.30 -3.14 22.56
C ASP A 78 9.60 -2.28 21.47
N ASN A 79 8.79 -2.95 20.64
CA ASN A 79 8.09 -2.38 19.47
C ASN A 79 9.02 -1.71 18.44
N ARG A 80 10.23 -2.24 18.25
CA ARG A 80 11.20 -1.82 17.23
C ARG A 80 11.81 -3.02 16.51
N LEU A 81 12.29 -2.83 15.29
CA LEU A 81 13.12 -3.84 14.64
C LEU A 81 14.49 -3.92 15.34
N ASN A 82 14.96 -5.14 15.55
CA ASN A 82 16.28 -5.43 16.08
C ASN A 82 16.93 -6.57 15.28
N GLY A 83 18.15 -6.32 14.79
CA GLY A 83 18.92 -7.24 13.96
C GLY A 83 20.18 -6.55 13.42
N PRO A 84 21.16 -7.29 12.90
CA PRO A 84 22.35 -6.69 12.30
C PRO A 84 22.03 -6.01 10.97
N ALA A 85 22.83 -5.01 10.59
CA ALA A 85 22.76 -4.41 9.26
C ALA A 85 23.27 -5.40 8.19
N PRO A 86 22.55 -5.59 7.07
CA PRO A 86 23.03 -6.43 5.97
C PRO A 86 24.29 -5.84 5.35
N GLN A 87 25.18 -6.71 4.88
CA GLN A 87 26.50 -6.34 4.39
C GLN A 87 26.55 -6.48 2.86
N GLY A 88 26.32 -5.37 2.17
CA GLY A 88 26.43 -5.25 0.72
C GLY A 88 27.85 -5.49 0.22
N ARG A 89 27.95 -5.92 -1.05
CA ARG A 89 29.20 -6.20 -1.76
C ARG A 89 29.16 -5.49 -3.10
N PHE A 90 30.21 -4.74 -3.40
CA PHE A 90 30.28 -3.90 -4.59
C PHE A 90 31.61 -4.07 -5.32
N ILE A 91 31.55 -3.98 -6.64
CA ILE A 91 32.71 -3.83 -7.53
C ILE A 91 32.70 -2.38 -8.02
N LYS A 92 33.81 -1.67 -7.84
CA LYS A 92 33.98 -0.30 -8.36
C LYS A 92 34.53 -0.39 -9.78
N ASN A 93 33.93 0.31 -10.73
CA ASN A 93 34.39 0.33 -12.12
C ASN A 93 35.48 1.41 -12.35
N THR A 94 36.02 1.46 -13.56
CA THR A 94 37.04 2.44 -13.99
C THR A 94 36.62 3.90 -13.81
N ASP A 95 35.31 4.15 -13.82
CA ASP A 95 34.71 5.49 -13.77
C ASP A 95 34.33 5.87 -12.32
N GLY A 96 34.72 5.03 -11.33
CA GLY A 96 34.45 5.23 -9.91
C GLY A 96 33.06 4.79 -9.44
N LYS A 97 32.20 4.27 -10.34
CA LYS A 97 30.81 3.88 -10.06
C LYS A 97 30.74 2.47 -9.50
N TYR A 98 29.72 2.20 -8.68
CA TYR A 98 29.59 0.93 -7.96
C TYR A 98 28.59 -0.03 -8.62
N ILE A 99 28.98 -1.30 -8.74
CA ILE A 99 28.17 -2.38 -9.30
C ILE A 99 27.88 -3.39 -8.17
N PRO A 100 26.62 -3.68 -7.83
CA PRO A 100 26.29 -4.73 -6.85
C PRO A 100 26.83 -6.09 -7.28
N ALA A 101 27.64 -6.73 -6.41
CA ALA A 101 28.33 -7.98 -6.72
C ALA A 101 27.49 -9.24 -6.46
N ASN A 102 26.30 -9.10 -5.86
CA ASN A 102 25.32 -10.17 -5.66
C ASN A 102 23.89 -9.62 -5.63
N GLU A 103 22.90 -10.52 -5.72
CA GLU A 103 21.48 -10.16 -5.75
C GLU A 103 21.05 -9.38 -4.50
N GLN A 104 21.47 -9.80 -3.30
CA GLN A 104 21.14 -9.11 -2.05
C GLN A 104 21.57 -7.63 -2.09
N SER A 105 22.79 -7.34 -2.55
CA SER A 105 23.28 -5.96 -2.67
C SER A 105 22.46 -5.15 -3.67
N GLN A 106 21.99 -5.79 -4.76
CA GLN A 106 21.15 -5.12 -5.75
C GLN A 106 19.71 -4.89 -5.23
N GLN A 107 19.17 -5.79 -4.41
CA GLN A 107 17.91 -5.60 -3.70
C GLN A 107 18.00 -4.42 -2.72
N LEU A 108 19.05 -4.33 -1.90
CA LEU A 108 19.27 -3.20 -0.97
C LEU A 108 19.35 -1.86 -1.71
N VAL A 109 20.12 -1.81 -2.81
CA VAL A 109 20.26 -0.62 -3.67
C VAL A 109 18.91 -0.20 -4.26
N ALA A 110 18.12 -1.14 -4.79
CA ALA A 110 16.82 -0.85 -5.35
C ALA A 110 15.85 -0.31 -4.28
N ILE A 111 15.80 -0.92 -3.09
CA ILE A 111 14.99 -0.41 -1.98
C ILE A 111 15.43 1.01 -1.59
N TYR A 112 16.73 1.28 -1.42
CA TYR A 112 17.22 2.62 -1.05
C TYR A 112 16.85 3.67 -2.11
N ALA A 113 17.04 3.35 -3.39
CA ALA A 113 16.68 4.22 -4.50
C ALA A 113 15.17 4.54 -4.56
N HIS A 114 14.33 3.54 -4.34
CA HIS A 114 12.88 3.71 -4.28
C HIS A 114 12.46 4.52 -3.05
N MET A 115 13.03 4.27 -1.87
CA MET A 115 12.75 5.03 -0.65
C MET A 115 13.24 6.48 -0.70
N GLN A 116 14.41 6.76 -1.30
CA GLN A 116 14.86 8.12 -1.64
C GLN A 116 13.85 8.84 -2.54
N SER A 117 13.33 8.13 -3.55
CA SER A 117 12.36 8.68 -4.49
C SER A 117 10.99 8.93 -3.84
N LEU A 118 10.58 8.06 -2.92
CA LEU A 118 9.34 8.17 -2.15
C LEU A 118 9.42 9.27 -1.10
N ALA A 119 10.56 9.47 -0.43
CA ALA A 119 10.82 10.63 0.42
C ALA A 119 10.67 11.93 -0.36
N LYS A 120 11.21 11.99 -1.58
CA LYS A 120 11.03 13.16 -2.47
C LYS A 120 9.56 13.34 -2.88
N LEU A 121 8.84 12.25 -3.20
CA LEU A 121 7.42 12.32 -3.54
C LEU A 121 6.59 12.83 -2.35
N ASP A 122 6.85 12.35 -1.14
CA ASP A 122 6.18 12.81 0.09
C ASP A 122 6.31 14.33 0.25
N GLU A 123 7.51 14.90 0.11
CA GLU A 123 7.72 16.36 0.14
C GLU A 123 7.00 17.07 -1.03
N GLU A 124 7.08 16.56 -2.27
CA GLU A 124 6.43 17.14 -3.45
C GLU A 124 4.89 17.18 -3.36
N VAL A 125 4.26 16.31 -2.57
CA VAL A 125 2.79 16.19 -2.46
C VAL A 125 2.22 16.62 -1.11
N GLY A 126 3.04 17.19 -0.21
CA GLY A 126 2.59 17.67 1.10
C GLY A 126 2.45 16.61 2.19
N ALA A 127 3.04 15.42 1.99
CA ALA A 127 3.24 14.39 3.02
C ALA A 127 4.62 14.47 3.70
N GLY A 128 5.42 15.50 3.39
CA GLY A 128 6.69 15.80 4.07
C GLY A 128 6.55 15.80 5.60
N GLY A 129 7.49 15.15 6.28
CA GLY A 129 7.47 14.97 7.74
C GLY A 129 6.38 14.03 8.30
N VAL A 130 5.44 13.52 7.51
CA VAL A 130 4.48 12.49 7.98
C VAL A 130 5.20 11.16 8.23
N ASN A 131 6.14 10.81 7.35
CA ASN A 131 7.02 9.66 7.54
C ASN A 131 8.29 10.05 8.31
N HIS A 132 8.70 9.18 9.23
CA HIS A 132 10.02 9.26 9.86
C HIS A 132 11.07 8.75 8.87
N TRP A 133 12.21 9.43 8.82
CA TRP A 133 13.36 9.09 7.99
C TRP A 133 14.62 9.00 8.89
N PRO A 134 15.47 7.97 8.74
CA PRO A 134 15.35 6.85 7.81
C PRO A 134 14.19 5.90 8.13
N ARG A 135 13.74 5.16 7.10
CA ARG A 135 12.76 4.07 7.26
C ARG A 135 13.46 2.82 7.75
N ASP A 136 12.89 2.18 8.76
CA ASP A 136 13.33 0.85 9.20
C ASP A 136 12.79 -0.21 8.22
N ILE A 137 13.69 -0.97 7.60
CA ILE A 137 13.34 -2.00 6.62
C ILE A 137 13.97 -3.34 6.98
N GLY A 138 13.11 -4.31 7.29
CA GLY A 138 13.49 -5.70 7.52
C GLY A 138 13.60 -6.47 6.22
N VAL A 139 14.76 -7.06 5.95
CA VAL A 139 15.02 -7.87 4.76
C VAL A 139 15.37 -9.31 5.15
N SER A 140 14.96 -10.27 4.32
CA SER A 140 15.16 -11.71 4.59
C SER A 140 14.64 -12.11 5.97
N VAL A 141 13.44 -11.64 6.32
CA VAL A 141 12.76 -11.93 7.58
C VAL A 141 12.55 -13.46 7.68
N ARG A 142 12.95 -14.08 8.80
CA ARG A 142 13.14 -15.54 8.90
C ARG A 142 11.85 -16.25 9.25
N GLU A 143 11.14 -16.58 8.19
CA GLU A 143 9.80 -17.13 8.20
C GLU A 143 9.73 -18.61 8.64
N SER A 144 8.65 -18.99 9.34
CA SER A 144 8.38 -20.28 9.98
C SER A 144 7.02 -20.93 9.63
N SER A 145 6.20 -20.36 8.74
CA SER A 145 4.87 -20.90 8.34
C SER A 145 4.69 -21.17 6.83
N GLY A 146 5.61 -20.71 5.98
CA GLY A 146 5.59 -20.82 4.52
C GLY A 146 5.40 -19.52 3.74
N LEU A 147 5.26 -18.35 4.39
CA LEU A 147 5.01 -17.07 3.71
C LEU A 147 6.23 -16.57 2.88
N ILE A 148 6.13 -16.73 1.57
CA ILE A 148 7.15 -16.37 0.59
C ILE A 148 6.58 -15.40 -0.44
N ASN A 149 7.46 -14.64 -1.11
CA ASN A 149 7.11 -13.71 -2.18
C ASN A 149 6.08 -12.63 -1.74
N ASN A 150 6.31 -11.98 -0.60
CA ASN A 150 5.45 -10.88 -0.12
C ASN A 150 6.26 -9.72 0.49
N ALA A 151 5.58 -8.61 0.77
CA ALA A 151 6.02 -7.59 1.73
C ALA A 151 4.83 -7.22 2.64
N LEU A 152 5.09 -6.45 3.71
CA LEU A 152 4.07 -5.61 4.35
C LEU A 152 4.66 -4.38 5.06
N TYR A 153 3.78 -3.49 5.52
CA TYR A 153 4.07 -2.49 6.56
C TYR A 153 3.49 -2.88 7.93
N ASP A 154 4.29 -2.81 9.00
CA ASP A 154 3.80 -2.90 10.39
C ASP A 154 3.74 -1.50 11.02
N GLY A 155 2.52 -1.04 11.33
CA GLY A 155 2.26 0.23 12.02
C GLY A 155 2.74 0.27 13.47
N THR A 156 3.00 -0.88 14.11
CA THR A 156 3.51 -0.92 15.50
C THR A 156 4.99 -0.56 15.58
N THR A 157 5.80 -1.06 14.66
CA THR A 157 7.24 -0.77 14.55
C THR A 157 7.57 0.38 13.60
N ASP A 158 6.57 0.87 12.86
CA ASP A 158 6.72 1.84 11.76
C ASP A 158 7.70 1.39 10.66
N SER A 159 7.73 0.09 10.35
CA SER A 159 8.72 -0.54 9.46
C SER A 159 8.11 -1.29 8.29
N ILE A 160 8.84 -1.38 7.18
CA ILE A 160 8.50 -2.25 6.03
C ILE A 160 9.24 -3.59 6.19
N LEU A 161 8.57 -4.72 5.96
CA LEU A 161 9.11 -6.07 6.14
C LEU A 161 8.99 -6.87 4.85
N ILE A 162 10.12 -7.32 4.31
CA ILE A 162 10.24 -8.02 3.02
C ILE A 162 10.69 -9.46 3.27
N VAL A 163 9.77 -10.42 3.06
CA VAL A 163 10.04 -11.85 3.24
C VAL A 163 10.82 -12.42 2.04
N PRO A 164 11.47 -13.59 2.17
CA PRO A 164 12.21 -14.21 1.07
C PRO A 164 11.37 -14.38 -0.22
N TYR A 165 11.96 -13.99 -1.34
CA TYR A 165 11.40 -14.16 -2.68
C TYR A 165 12.03 -15.41 -3.33
N THR A 166 11.20 -16.29 -3.88
CA THR A 166 11.57 -17.62 -4.38
C THR A 166 11.03 -17.91 -5.79
N ASN A 167 10.16 -17.05 -6.32
CA ASN A 167 9.69 -17.09 -7.69
C ASN A 167 10.81 -16.71 -8.68
N LYS A 168 10.58 -16.96 -9.97
CA LYS A 168 11.57 -16.71 -11.06
C LYS A 168 11.36 -15.38 -11.79
N ASP A 169 10.43 -14.57 -11.29
CA ASP A 169 10.06 -13.26 -11.81
C ASP A 169 10.80 -12.18 -11.00
N LEU A 170 10.34 -10.92 -10.99
CA LEU A 170 11.07 -9.82 -10.35
C LEU A 170 10.95 -9.86 -8.81
N PRO A 171 12.06 -9.89 -8.04
CA PRO A 171 12.00 -9.81 -6.59
C PRO A 171 11.26 -8.57 -6.09
N ILE A 172 10.41 -8.72 -5.06
CA ILE A 172 9.58 -7.62 -4.53
C ILE A 172 10.43 -6.44 -4.02
N ALA A 173 11.61 -6.71 -3.46
CA ALA A 173 12.60 -5.69 -3.10
C ALA A 173 13.06 -4.79 -4.27
N VAL A 174 12.90 -5.25 -5.51
CA VAL A 174 13.23 -4.49 -6.74
C VAL A 174 11.99 -3.79 -7.31
N ASN A 175 10.79 -4.14 -6.84
CA ASN A 175 9.55 -3.60 -7.39
C ASN A 175 9.14 -2.31 -6.68
N GLY A 176 9.62 -1.18 -7.20
CA GLY A 176 9.29 0.16 -6.68
C GLY A 176 7.79 0.46 -6.56
N GLY A 177 6.93 -0.17 -7.35
CA GLY A 177 5.48 0.00 -7.21
C GLY A 177 4.91 -0.72 -5.97
N ILE A 178 5.42 -1.91 -5.64
CA ILE A 178 5.06 -2.62 -4.41
C ILE A 178 5.68 -1.90 -3.20
N LEU A 179 6.93 -1.42 -3.29
CA LEU A 179 7.53 -0.61 -2.23
C LEU A 179 6.77 0.71 -1.99
N ALA A 180 6.19 1.31 -3.03
CA ALA A 180 5.30 2.48 -2.91
C ALA A 180 3.95 2.14 -2.27
N HIS A 181 3.39 0.96 -2.54
CA HIS A 181 2.20 0.43 -1.87
C HIS A 181 2.44 0.28 -0.35
N GLU A 182 3.53 -0.39 0.06
CA GLU A 182 3.90 -0.52 1.48
C GLU A 182 4.21 0.82 2.17
N HIS A 183 4.85 1.75 1.43
CA HIS A 183 5.10 3.10 1.90
C HIS A 183 3.81 3.88 2.17
N PHE A 184 2.81 3.76 1.28
CA PHE A 184 1.51 4.40 1.47
C PHE A 184 0.78 3.88 2.70
N HIS A 185 0.84 2.58 3.00
CA HIS A 185 0.29 2.03 4.25
C HIS A 185 0.81 2.75 5.51
N SER A 186 2.02 3.31 5.47
CA SER A 186 2.57 4.12 6.56
C SER A 186 1.99 5.55 6.63
N LEU A 187 1.86 6.24 5.50
CA LEU A 187 1.16 7.53 5.41
C LEU A 187 -0.28 7.37 5.94
N TYR A 188 -0.96 6.33 5.46
CA TYR A 188 -2.33 5.99 5.81
C TYR A 188 -2.50 5.64 7.28
N PHE A 189 -1.62 4.80 7.84
CA PHE A 189 -1.63 4.49 9.26
C PHE A 189 -1.49 5.78 10.09
N LYS A 190 -0.58 6.68 9.75
CA LYS A 190 -0.32 7.90 10.54
C LYS A 190 -1.41 8.95 10.40
N LEU A 191 -1.85 9.24 9.18
CA LEU A 191 -2.84 10.27 8.88
C LEU A 191 -4.27 9.81 9.21
N VAL A 192 -4.55 8.51 9.15
CA VAL A 192 -5.87 7.93 9.45
C VAL A 192 -5.85 7.14 10.77
N MET A 193 -5.23 5.96 10.80
CA MET A 193 -5.51 4.93 11.82
C MET A 193 -4.85 5.14 13.19
N LYS A 194 -3.76 5.89 13.29
CA LYS A 194 -2.92 5.97 14.50
C LYS A 194 -3.67 6.61 15.66
N GLY A 195 -4.02 5.83 16.67
CA GLY A 195 -4.85 6.28 17.79
C GLY A 195 -6.36 6.12 17.56
N PHE A 196 -6.78 5.28 16.61
CA PHE A 196 -8.06 4.58 16.75
C PHE A 196 -7.91 3.50 17.81
N GLU A 197 -8.49 3.73 18.98
CA GLU A 197 -8.71 2.68 19.97
C GLU A 197 -9.96 1.90 19.58
N ASP A 198 -9.84 0.63 19.19
CA ASP A 198 -11.00 -0.26 19.09
C ASP A 198 -11.49 -0.56 20.51
N SER A 199 -12.39 0.29 21.01
CA SER A 199 -13.06 0.16 22.30
C SER A 199 -13.92 -1.11 22.45
N SER A 200 -14.02 -1.94 21.40
CA SER A 200 -14.62 -3.28 21.44
C SER A 200 -13.58 -4.42 21.42
N ALA A 201 -12.29 -4.11 21.60
CA ALA A 201 -11.23 -5.08 21.91
C ALA A 201 -11.24 -5.47 23.40
N THR A 202 -12.12 -6.40 23.77
CA THR A 202 -12.29 -6.92 25.14
C THR A 202 -11.03 -7.53 25.76
N ASP A 203 -10.08 -7.95 24.93
CA ASP A 203 -8.90 -8.73 25.31
C ASP A 203 -7.59 -7.89 25.24
N GLY A 204 -7.70 -6.56 25.25
CA GLY A 204 -6.55 -5.64 25.22
C GLY A 204 -5.81 -5.54 23.87
N GLN A 205 -6.23 -6.33 22.87
CA GLN A 205 -5.74 -6.25 21.50
C GLN A 205 -6.23 -4.97 20.80
N ILE A 206 -5.52 -3.86 21.00
CA ILE A 206 -5.63 -2.70 20.11
C ILE A 206 -5.37 -3.20 18.69
N ASP A 207 -6.35 -3.10 17.79
CA ASP A 207 -6.12 -3.36 16.37
C ASP A 207 -5.27 -2.20 15.83
N THR A 208 -3.95 -2.39 15.78
CA THR A 208 -2.94 -1.34 15.57
C THR A 208 -2.90 -0.80 14.14
N GLY A 209 -4.03 -0.80 13.43
CA GLY A 209 -4.12 -0.42 12.02
C GLY A 209 -3.22 -1.24 11.09
N SER A 210 -2.87 -2.47 11.48
CA SER A 210 -2.16 -3.37 10.57
C SER A 210 -3.18 -3.93 9.58
N ILE A 211 -3.01 -3.55 8.32
CA ILE A 211 -3.96 -3.84 7.24
C ILE A 211 -3.98 -5.35 6.94
N HIS A 212 -2.84 -6.02 7.09
CA HIS A 212 -2.69 -7.47 7.11
C HIS A 212 -2.84 -7.99 8.55
N ASP A 213 -3.18 -9.27 8.78
CA ASP A 213 -3.23 -9.79 10.16
C ASP A 213 -1.81 -9.80 10.73
N ARG A 214 -1.48 -8.80 11.56
CA ARG A 214 -0.16 -8.63 12.19
C ARG A 214 0.29 -9.88 12.93
N ARG A 215 -0.62 -10.55 13.64
CA ARG A 215 -0.31 -11.75 14.42
C ARG A 215 -0.03 -12.91 13.48
N GLN A 216 -0.86 -13.13 12.45
CA GLN A 216 -0.60 -14.15 11.43
C GLN A 216 0.73 -13.86 10.71
N PHE A 217 1.04 -12.60 10.38
CA PHE A 217 2.30 -12.23 9.74
C PHE A 217 3.52 -12.38 10.66
N LEU A 218 3.47 -11.95 11.93
CA LEU A 218 4.64 -12.07 12.81
C LEU A 218 4.91 -13.53 13.20
N GLN A 219 3.85 -14.31 13.42
CA GLN A 219 3.92 -15.77 13.58
C GLN A 219 4.42 -16.46 12.30
N ALA A 220 4.04 -15.96 11.12
CA ALA A 220 4.57 -16.41 9.85
C ALA A 220 6.05 -16.08 9.73
N ALA A 221 6.41 -14.79 9.80
CA ALA A 221 7.75 -14.23 9.65
C ALA A 221 8.77 -14.65 10.73
N GLY A 222 8.45 -15.62 11.59
CA GLY A 222 9.29 -16.14 12.67
C GLY A 222 9.77 -15.06 13.63
N VAL A 223 9.03 -13.96 13.70
CA VAL A 223 9.32 -12.84 14.57
C VAL A 223 8.81 -13.20 15.95
N GLU A 224 9.71 -13.73 16.78
CA GLU A 224 9.48 -13.88 18.21
C GLU A 224 9.09 -12.52 18.81
N THR A 225 7.79 -12.32 19.03
CA THR A 225 7.31 -11.37 20.03
C THR A 225 7.75 -11.88 21.41
N GLY A 226 7.91 -10.97 22.38
CA GLY A 226 8.40 -11.32 23.71
C GLY A 226 7.55 -12.43 24.36
N LYS A 227 8.19 -13.29 25.16
CA LYS A 227 7.65 -14.57 25.69
C LYS A 227 6.35 -14.50 26.53
N GLY A 228 5.68 -13.35 26.63
CA GLY A 228 4.34 -13.19 27.19
C GLY A 228 3.20 -13.30 26.16
N ASP A 229 3.42 -12.95 24.89
CA ASP A 229 2.36 -12.78 23.87
C ASP A 229 1.82 -14.11 23.28
N VAL A 230 1.93 -15.22 24.01
CA VAL A 230 1.26 -16.49 23.67
C VAL A 230 -0.21 -16.40 24.06
N LEU A 231 -0.93 -15.48 23.41
CA LEU A 231 -2.38 -15.40 23.42
C LEU A 231 -2.92 -16.64 22.70
N SER A 232 -3.12 -17.70 23.47
CA SER A 232 -3.84 -18.89 23.02
C SER A 232 -5.17 -18.44 22.44
N ALA A 233 -5.41 -18.79 21.17
CA ALA A 233 -6.63 -18.43 20.49
C ALA A 233 -7.80 -19.13 21.18
N LYS A 234 -8.44 -18.44 22.14
CA LYS A 234 -9.71 -18.86 22.72
C LYS A 234 -10.61 -19.22 21.53
N PRO A 235 -11.24 -20.41 21.50
CA PRO A 235 -12.22 -20.70 20.47
C PRO A 235 -13.25 -19.56 20.51
N ASN A 236 -13.61 -19.02 19.34
CA ASN A 236 -14.65 -18.00 19.24
C ASN A 236 -15.82 -18.43 20.14
N PRO A 237 -16.42 -17.51 20.93
CA PRO A 237 -17.61 -17.85 21.70
C PRO A 237 -18.60 -18.46 20.72
N ARG A 238 -18.90 -19.75 20.89
CA ARG A 238 -19.90 -20.42 20.06
C ARG A 238 -21.16 -19.59 20.24
N VAL A 239 -21.68 -19.05 19.14
CA VAL A 239 -23.06 -18.55 19.12
C VAL A 239 -23.88 -19.76 19.56
N GLU A 240 -24.46 -19.70 20.74
CA GLU A 240 -25.13 -20.85 21.34
C GLU A 240 -26.29 -21.23 20.43
N THR A 241 -26.15 -22.38 19.76
CA THR A 241 -27.09 -22.86 18.73
C THR A 241 -28.35 -23.48 19.36
N ASP A 242 -28.85 -22.83 20.40
CA ASP A 242 -30.17 -23.10 20.95
C ASP A 242 -31.20 -22.63 19.91
N SER A 243 -31.98 -23.59 19.43
CA SER A 243 -32.74 -23.57 18.17
C SER A 243 -31.88 -23.62 16.89
N ASN A 244 -32.01 -24.73 16.15
CA ASN A 244 -31.52 -24.86 14.76
C ASN A 244 -32.32 -23.93 13.83
N PRO A 245 -31.73 -22.84 13.27
CA PRO A 245 -32.44 -22.03 12.29
C PRO A 245 -32.40 -22.76 10.94
N LYS A 246 -33.54 -22.96 10.27
CA LYS A 246 -33.52 -23.52 8.90
C LYS A 246 -32.85 -22.53 7.93
N LEU A 247 -32.10 -23.02 6.94
CA LEU A 247 -31.62 -22.17 5.84
C LEU A 247 -32.78 -21.92 4.87
N GLY A 248 -33.24 -20.67 4.82
CA GLY A 248 -34.21 -20.15 3.87
C GLY A 248 -33.87 -18.69 3.56
N SER A 249 -34.29 -18.20 2.40
CA SER A 249 -33.97 -16.87 1.86
C SER A 249 -34.74 -15.75 2.56
N GLY A 250 -34.47 -15.55 3.85
CA GLY A 250 -35.16 -14.59 4.72
C GLY A 250 -34.91 -14.77 6.21
N ARG A 251 -33.72 -15.23 6.63
CA ARG A 251 -33.37 -15.38 8.05
C ARG A 251 -33.23 -14.00 8.72
N MET A 252 -33.97 -13.78 9.80
CA MET A 252 -33.56 -12.84 10.85
C MET A 252 -32.24 -13.33 11.45
N VAL A 253 -31.27 -12.43 11.58
CA VAL A 253 -30.02 -12.68 12.33
C VAL A 253 -30.34 -12.61 13.82
N SER A 254 -29.73 -13.48 14.63
CA SER A 254 -29.86 -13.42 16.10
C SER A 254 -29.40 -12.06 16.64
N PRO A 255 -29.98 -11.53 17.74
CA PRO A 255 -29.52 -10.30 18.39
C PRO A 255 -28.04 -10.29 18.81
N ALA A 256 -27.34 -11.42 18.73
CA ALA A 256 -25.88 -11.53 18.74
C ALA A 256 -25.27 -11.57 17.32
N SER A 257 -24.95 -10.46 16.64
CA SER A 257 -25.48 -9.10 16.78
C SER A 257 -25.29 -8.29 15.50
N GLU A 258 -26.24 -7.41 15.18
CA GLU A 258 -26.11 -6.35 14.17
C GLU A 258 -24.85 -5.49 14.39
N LYS A 259 -24.47 -5.27 15.67
CA LYS A 259 -23.23 -4.61 16.08
C LYS A 259 -21.97 -5.33 15.58
N LEU A 260 -21.94 -6.67 15.58
CA LEU A 260 -20.80 -7.45 15.10
C LEU A 260 -20.70 -7.41 13.56
N VAL A 261 -21.85 -7.48 12.86
CA VAL A 261 -21.89 -7.31 11.39
C VAL A 261 -21.35 -5.93 11.00
N LYS A 262 -21.73 -4.88 11.72
CA LYS A 262 -21.20 -3.52 11.55
C LYS A 262 -19.71 -3.38 11.87
N ARG A 263 -19.22 -4.00 12.96
CA ARG A 263 -17.78 -4.03 13.27
C ARG A 263 -16.98 -4.65 12.13
N TYR A 264 -17.37 -5.83 11.65
CA TYR A 264 -16.68 -6.48 10.53
C TYR A 264 -16.82 -5.69 9.23
N TYR A 265 -18.02 -5.18 8.91
CA TYR A 265 -18.24 -4.30 7.76
C TYR A 265 -17.26 -3.13 7.76
N ASN A 266 -17.23 -2.34 8.85
CA ASN A 266 -16.39 -1.15 8.93
C ASN A 266 -14.90 -1.55 8.88
N ARG A 267 -14.48 -2.58 9.63
CA ARG A 267 -13.09 -3.09 9.61
C ARG A 267 -12.61 -3.48 8.21
N TYR A 268 -13.38 -4.27 7.47
CA TYR A 268 -13.02 -4.70 6.11
C TYR A 268 -13.26 -3.60 5.07
N TYR A 269 -14.16 -2.64 5.32
CA TYR A 269 -14.25 -1.41 4.53
C TYR A 269 -12.98 -0.57 4.65
N HIS A 270 -12.50 -0.29 5.87
CA HIS A 270 -11.25 0.43 6.09
C HIS A 270 -10.09 -0.31 5.44
N ARG A 271 -9.96 -1.63 5.68
CA ARG A 271 -8.94 -2.47 5.04
C ARG A 271 -9.00 -2.31 3.52
N GLY A 272 -10.14 -2.59 2.89
CA GLY A 272 -10.28 -2.54 1.44
C GLY A 272 -10.04 -1.16 0.86
N LEU A 273 -10.56 -0.09 1.47
CA LEU A 273 -10.26 1.27 1.04
C LEU A 273 -8.75 1.52 1.03
N ASN A 274 -8.05 1.18 2.12
CA ASN A 274 -6.64 1.50 2.25
C ASN A 274 -5.71 0.61 1.39
N GLU A 275 -6.04 -0.68 1.20
CA GLU A 275 -5.43 -1.55 0.17
C GLU A 275 -5.55 -0.91 -1.23
N GLY A 276 -6.71 -0.32 -1.54
CA GLY A 276 -6.96 0.39 -2.79
C GLY A 276 -6.21 1.72 -2.94
N LEU A 277 -6.09 2.50 -1.88
CA LEU A 277 -5.31 3.75 -1.92
C LEU A 277 -3.80 3.46 -2.04
N ALA A 278 -3.32 2.36 -1.47
CA ALA A 278 -1.95 1.91 -1.65
C ALA A 278 -1.69 1.39 -3.08
N ASP A 279 -2.62 0.65 -3.69
CA ASP A 279 -2.53 0.29 -5.12
C ASP A 279 -2.57 1.51 -6.04
N PHE A 280 -3.37 2.53 -5.70
CA PHE A 280 -3.34 3.81 -6.40
C PHE A 280 -1.98 4.52 -6.26
N TRP A 281 -1.38 4.51 -5.07
CA TRP A 281 -0.06 5.13 -4.83
C TRP A 281 1.07 4.43 -5.60
N GLY A 282 1.03 3.09 -5.69
CA GLY A 282 1.93 2.30 -6.52
C GLY A 282 1.88 2.72 -8.00
N TRP A 283 0.69 3.03 -8.51
CA TRP A 283 0.50 3.60 -9.85
C TRP A 283 0.90 5.08 -9.97
N VAL A 284 0.62 5.93 -8.98
CA VAL A 284 1.11 7.32 -8.94
C VAL A 284 2.63 7.35 -9.12
N TYR A 285 3.33 6.55 -8.31
CA TYR A 285 4.79 6.47 -8.28
C TYR A 285 5.40 5.91 -9.59
N THR A 286 4.86 4.79 -10.11
CA THR A 286 5.46 4.12 -11.28
C THR A 286 4.91 4.56 -12.64
N GLY A 287 3.68 5.07 -12.69
CA GLY A 287 2.89 5.24 -13.92
C GLY A 287 2.38 3.93 -14.54
N ASP A 288 2.82 2.78 -14.05
CA ASP A 288 2.56 1.45 -14.60
C ASP A 288 1.27 0.86 -13.99
N PRO A 289 0.16 0.73 -14.73
CA PRO A 289 -1.09 0.20 -14.18
C PRO A 289 -1.03 -1.31 -13.90
N ASP A 290 0.03 -2.00 -14.33
CA ASP A 290 0.27 -3.42 -14.11
C ASP A 290 1.40 -3.67 -13.10
N PHE A 291 1.87 -2.65 -12.35
CA PHE A 291 3.14 -2.64 -11.58
C PHE A 291 3.40 -3.85 -10.67
N ILE A 292 2.37 -4.54 -10.19
CA ILE A 292 2.47 -5.76 -9.36
C ILE A 292 2.88 -6.99 -10.20
N SER A 293 2.43 -7.05 -11.45
CA SER A 293 2.57 -8.20 -12.36
C SER A 293 4.02 -8.66 -12.63
N PRO A 294 5.03 -7.78 -12.71
CA PRO A 294 6.44 -8.19 -12.83
C PRO A 294 6.94 -9.08 -11.68
N SER A 295 6.36 -8.95 -10.48
CA SER A 295 6.74 -9.73 -9.28
C SER A 295 5.74 -10.81 -8.91
N LEU A 296 4.45 -10.56 -9.19
CA LEU A 296 3.32 -11.37 -8.76
C LEU A 296 2.34 -11.58 -9.94
N PRO A 297 2.78 -12.24 -11.03
CA PRO A 297 2.03 -12.31 -12.30
C PRO A 297 0.66 -12.99 -12.18
N ALA A 298 0.48 -13.90 -11.22
CA ALA A 298 -0.81 -14.54 -10.94
C ALA A 298 -1.91 -13.52 -10.55
N TYR A 299 -1.54 -12.43 -9.88
CA TYR A 299 -2.46 -11.40 -9.40
C TYR A 299 -2.80 -10.34 -10.45
N LYS A 300 -2.18 -10.36 -11.64
CA LYS A 300 -2.39 -9.34 -12.69
C LYS A 300 -3.87 -9.08 -12.99
N ARG A 301 -4.66 -10.15 -13.21
CA ARG A 301 -6.10 -10.01 -13.51
C ARG A 301 -6.89 -9.35 -12.38
N GLN A 302 -6.47 -9.56 -11.14
CA GLN A 302 -7.13 -9.03 -9.95
C GLN A 302 -6.71 -7.57 -9.68
N ARG A 303 -5.40 -7.26 -9.64
CA ARG A 303 -4.89 -5.95 -9.18
C ARG A 303 -4.40 -5.01 -10.29
N SER A 304 -4.48 -5.37 -11.57
CA SER A 304 -4.24 -4.40 -12.66
C SER A 304 -5.21 -3.23 -12.58
N LEU A 305 -4.72 -2.01 -12.74
CA LEU A 305 -5.53 -0.80 -12.85
C LEU A 305 -5.96 -0.50 -14.30
N ASN A 306 -5.49 -1.28 -15.27
CA ASN A 306 -5.84 -1.11 -16.68
C ASN A 306 -7.14 -1.88 -16.99
N ILE A 307 -8.27 -1.18 -16.93
CA ILE A 307 -9.59 -1.71 -17.28
C ILE A 307 -10.36 -0.75 -18.19
N ALA A 308 -11.38 -1.28 -18.87
CA ALA A 308 -12.30 -0.47 -19.65
C ALA A 308 -13.16 0.42 -18.73
N GLN A 309 -13.51 1.62 -19.20
CA GLN A 309 -14.23 2.63 -18.40
C GLN A 309 -15.54 2.09 -17.78
N TYR A 310 -16.28 1.26 -18.52
CA TYR A 310 -17.53 0.66 -18.05
C TYR A 310 -17.37 -0.28 -16.84
N GLU A 311 -16.16 -0.78 -16.55
CA GLU A 311 -15.92 -1.64 -15.38
C GLU A 311 -15.72 -0.84 -14.07
N VAL A 312 -15.59 0.49 -14.16
CA VAL A 312 -15.40 1.40 -13.01
C VAL A 312 -16.73 1.95 -12.46
N VAL A 313 -17.82 1.91 -13.23
CA VAL A 313 -19.02 2.75 -13.05
C VAL A 313 -19.73 2.68 -11.70
N SER A 314 -19.40 1.74 -10.81
CA SER A 314 -19.94 1.66 -9.44
C SER A 314 -18.93 1.06 -8.46
N LEU A 315 -18.99 1.47 -7.19
CA LEU A 315 -18.28 0.81 -6.08
C LEU A 315 -19.00 -0.49 -5.65
N VAL A 316 -18.75 -1.00 -4.45
CA VAL A 316 -19.58 -2.06 -3.85
C VAL A 316 -20.68 -1.38 -3.04
N LYS A 317 -21.96 -1.69 -3.29
CA LYS A 317 -23.08 -1.14 -2.50
C LYS A 317 -22.97 -1.53 -1.03
N ALA A 318 -23.46 -0.67 -0.12
CA ALA A 318 -23.39 -0.91 1.32
C ALA A 318 -24.05 -2.24 1.72
N ASP A 319 -25.28 -2.52 1.27
CA ASP A 319 -25.99 -3.78 1.53
C ASP A 319 -25.16 -5.01 1.14
N ARG A 320 -24.50 -4.98 -0.01
CA ARG A 320 -23.70 -6.13 -0.48
C ARG A 320 -22.48 -6.39 0.40
N LEU A 321 -21.81 -5.35 0.89
CA LEU A 321 -20.69 -5.50 1.83
C LEU A 321 -21.16 -5.87 3.25
N ARG A 322 -22.38 -5.45 3.66
CA ARG A 322 -23.04 -5.98 4.87
C ARG A 322 -23.28 -7.47 4.73
N ASP A 323 -23.85 -7.89 3.61
CA ASP A 323 -24.21 -9.29 3.39
C ASP A 323 -22.96 -10.19 3.39
N PHE A 324 -21.84 -9.72 2.81
CA PHE A 324 -20.53 -10.36 2.97
C PHE A 324 -20.09 -10.43 4.45
N ALA A 325 -20.14 -9.31 5.19
CA ALA A 325 -19.78 -9.30 6.61
C ALA A 325 -20.65 -10.27 7.45
N ALA A 326 -21.96 -10.34 7.15
CA ALA A 326 -22.92 -11.23 7.81
C ALA A 326 -22.69 -12.73 7.54
N THR A 327 -21.98 -13.09 6.46
CA THR A 327 -21.62 -14.49 6.20
C THR A 327 -20.73 -15.11 7.29
N TYR A 328 -20.14 -14.31 8.19
CA TYR A 328 -19.46 -14.77 9.41
C TYR A 328 -20.20 -15.91 10.13
N THR A 329 -21.53 -15.79 10.20
CA THR A 329 -22.42 -16.78 10.82
C THR A 329 -22.43 -18.17 10.17
N ASN A 330 -21.83 -18.31 8.98
CA ASN A 330 -21.72 -19.55 8.22
C ASN A 330 -20.33 -20.21 8.30
N PHE A 331 -19.33 -19.56 8.91
CA PHE A 331 -17.96 -20.09 9.00
C PHE A 331 -17.71 -20.83 10.32
N ASN A 332 -17.32 -22.10 10.22
CA ASN A 332 -17.02 -22.95 11.38
C ASN A 332 -15.72 -22.58 12.11
N ASN A 333 -14.86 -21.75 11.51
CA ASN A 333 -13.63 -21.24 12.12
C ASN A 333 -13.41 -19.76 11.71
N ARG A 334 -12.63 -19.01 12.49
CA ARG A 334 -12.39 -17.57 12.26
C ARG A 334 -11.41 -17.30 11.11
N GLU A 335 -10.42 -18.17 10.91
CA GLU A 335 -9.33 -17.97 9.94
C GLU A 335 -9.84 -17.97 8.49
N SER A 336 -10.67 -18.95 8.12
CA SER A 336 -11.31 -19.00 6.80
C SER A 336 -12.26 -17.83 6.53
N TYR A 337 -12.81 -17.20 7.57
CA TYR A 337 -13.60 -15.97 7.43
C TYR A 337 -12.73 -14.73 7.23
N GLU A 338 -11.65 -14.59 8.01
CA GLU A 338 -10.71 -13.46 7.85
C GLU A 338 -9.98 -13.54 6.49
N GLU A 339 -9.71 -14.76 5.98
CA GLU A 339 -9.26 -15.02 4.60
C GLU A 339 -10.31 -14.63 3.55
N TYR A 340 -11.55 -15.10 3.68
CA TYR A 340 -12.63 -14.72 2.77
C TYR A 340 -12.84 -13.20 2.71
N MET A 341 -12.89 -12.53 3.87
CA MET A 341 -13.11 -11.09 3.95
C MET A 341 -11.86 -10.27 3.56
N ARG A 342 -10.65 -10.82 3.69
CA ARG A 342 -9.43 -10.25 3.10
C ARG A 342 -9.53 -10.21 1.58
N ASP A 343 -10.01 -11.27 0.94
CA ASP A 343 -10.18 -11.31 -0.52
C ASP A 343 -11.29 -10.34 -1.00
N ILE A 344 -12.38 -10.22 -0.23
CA ILE A 344 -13.40 -9.16 -0.42
C ILE A 344 -12.78 -7.75 -0.26
N SER A 345 -11.87 -7.57 0.70
CA SER A 345 -11.18 -6.30 0.95
C SER A 345 -10.28 -5.91 -0.24
N TYR A 346 -9.45 -6.84 -0.75
CA TYR A 346 -8.65 -6.61 -1.95
C TYR A 346 -9.52 -6.28 -3.19
N ALA A 347 -10.66 -6.96 -3.35
CA ALA A 347 -11.60 -6.68 -4.44
C ALA A 347 -12.27 -5.30 -4.33
N LEU A 348 -12.54 -4.84 -3.09
CA LEU A 348 -13.02 -3.48 -2.82
C LEU A 348 -11.93 -2.43 -3.09
N GLY A 349 -10.69 -2.68 -2.65
CA GLY A 349 -9.56 -1.78 -2.89
C GLY A 349 -9.21 -1.61 -4.35
N THR A 350 -9.20 -2.72 -5.09
CA THR A 350 -9.08 -2.76 -6.56
C THR A 350 -10.08 -1.83 -7.25
N LYS A 351 -11.32 -1.70 -6.74
CA LYS A 351 -12.28 -0.75 -7.31
C LYS A 351 -11.90 0.71 -7.04
N TYR A 352 -11.42 1.04 -5.84
CA TYR A 352 -10.96 2.40 -5.53
C TYR A 352 -9.72 2.80 -6.34
N SER A 353 -8.73 1.92 -6.48
CA SER A 353 -7.51 2.22 -7.24
C SER A 353 -7.81 2.47 -8.72
N ARG A 354 -8.67 1.63 -9.33
CA ARG A 354 -9.17 1.81 -10.70
C ARG A 354 -10.00 3.10 -10.86
N LEU A 355 -10.85 3.42 -9.88
CA LEU A 355 -11.66 4.64 -9.87
C LEU A 355 -10.81 5.91 -9.80
N LEU A 356 -9.85 5.96 -8.87
CA LEU A 356 -8.94 7.10 -8.73
C LEU A 356 -8.04 7.25 -9.96
N LYS A 357 -7.57 6.14 -10.56
CA LYS A 357 -6.86 6.18 -11.84
C LYS A 357 -7.74 6.81 -12.93
N LEU A 358 -8.96 6.31 -13.15
CA LEU A 358 -9.83 6.84 -14.20
C LEU A 358 -10.19 8.32 -13.96
N PHE A 359 -10.45 8.72 -12.72
CA PHE A 359 -10.62 10.13 -12.36
C PHE A 359 -9.36 10.97 -12.66
N THR A 360 -8.16 10.46 -12.37
CA THR A 360 -6.89 11.13 -12.69
C THR A 360 -6.72 11.31 -14.21
N ASP A 361 -6.98 10.27 -14.99
CA ASP A 361 -6.88 10.32 -16.45
C ASP A 361 -7.91 11.31 -17.05
N THR A 362 -9.15 11.30 -16.53
CA THR A 362 -10.22 12.23 -16.90
C THR A 362 -9.89 13.68 -16.53
N ALA A 363 -9.30 13.92 -15.36
CA ALA A 363 -8.84 15.24 -14.95
C ALA A 363 -7.66 15.73 -15.82
N ALA A 364 -6.72 14.85 -16.18
CA ALA A 364 -5.58 15.17 -17.04
C ALA A 364 -6.05 15.63 -18.44
N GLU A 365 -6.95 14.84 -19.05
CA GLU A 365 -7.58 15.16 -20.34
C GLU A 365 -8.35 16.48 -20.27
N THR A 366 -9.19 16.67 -19.25
CA THR A 366 -10.10 17.83 -19.13
C THR A 366 -9.35 19.13 -18.82
N ARG A 367 -8.20 19.05 -18.13
CA ARG A 367 -7.35 20.20 -17.79
C ARG A 367 -6.24 20.45 -18.81
N GLY A 368 -6.00 19.54 -19.74
CA GLY A 368 -4.93 19.63 -20.74
C GLY A 368 -3.51 19.51 -20.15
N VAL A 369 -3.35 18.79 -19.03
CA VAL A 369 -2.07 18.63 -18.31
C VAL A 369 -1.47 17.23 -18.54
N ASP A 370 -0.16 17.08 -18.30
CA ASP A 370 0.50 15.79 -18.43
C ASP A 370 0.04 14.78 -17.36
N SER A 371 0.05 13.48 -17.70
CA SER A 371 -0.33 12.41 -16.77
C SER A 371 0.54 12.35 -15.52
N ILE A 372 1.83 12.66 -15.61
CA ILE A 372 2.74 12.67 -14.44
C ILE A 372 2.38 13.84 -13.52
N GLU A 373 2.11 15.02 -14.09
CA GLU A 373 1.66 16.19 -13.32
C GLU A 373 0.33 15.91 -12.63
N MET A 374 -0.65 15.35 -13.36
CA MET A 374 -1.96 15.04 -12.79
C MET A 374 -1.90 13.95 -11.71
N ARG A 375 -1.02 12.94 -11.85
CA ARG A 375 -0.78 11.95 -10.78
C ARG A 375 -0.23 12.59 -9.52
N LYS A 376 0.70 13.55 -9.63
CA LYS A 376 1.19 14.31 -8.45
C LYS A 376 0.08 15.17 -7.83
N LYS A 377 -0.67 15.91 -8.64
CA LYS A 377 -1.80 16.74 -8.17
C LYS A 377 -2.87 15.90 -7.46
N MET A 378 -3.19 14.72 -8.00
CA MET A 378 -4.10 13.76 -7.37
C MET A 378 -3.55 13.20 -6.06
N ALA A 379 -2.24 12.92 -5.98
CA ALA A 379 -1.59 12.52 -4.74
C ALA A 379 -1.63 13.63 -3.67
N THR A 380 -1.45 14.90 -4.04
CA THR A 380 -1.63 16.05 -3.13
C THR A 380 -3.05 16.12 -2.56
N TRP A 381 -4.07 16.00 -3.43
CA TRP A 381 -5.46 15.96 -2.98
C TRP A 381 -5.75 14.74 -2.10
N LEU A 382 -5.17 13.58 -2.42
CA LEU A 382 -5.33 12.37 -1.62
C LEU A 382 -4.75 12.55 -0.22
N VAL A 383 -3.53 13.07 -0.10
CA VAL A 383 -2.90 13.36 1.21
C VAL A 383 -3.71 14.38 2.01
N ALA A 384 -4.22 15.43 1.37
CA ALA A 384 -5.11 16.40 2.01
C ALA A 384 -6.45 15.77 2.48
N ALA A 385 -6.95 14.75 1.79
CA ALA A 385 -8.18 14.04 2.16
C ALA A 385 -8.00 13.08 3.35
N LEU A 386 -6.81 12.54 3.61
CA LEU A 386 -6.59 11.54 4.67
C LEU A 386 -6.89 12.06 6.10
N PRO A 387 -6.44 13.27 6.52
CA PRO A 387 -6.85 13.85 7.80
C PRO A 387 -8.35 14.14 7.90
N VAL A 388 -9.02 14.46 6.79
CA VAL A 388 -10.48 14.67 6.80
C VAL A 388 -11.21 13.33 6.92
N LEU A 389 -10.73 12.29 6.22
CA LEU A 389 -11.20 10.90 6.35
C LEU A 389 -11.05 10.39 7.79
N ARG A 390 -9.95 10.73 8.48
CA ARG A 390 -9.78 10.46 9.91
C ARG A 390 -10.89 11.08 10.76
N GLN A 391 -11.15 12.38 10.59
CA GLN A 391 -12.16 13.08 11.39
C GLN A 391 -13.56 12.55 11.09
N ASP A 392 -13.84 12.20 9.84
CA ASP A 392 -15.12 11.59 9.46
C ASP A 392 -15.28 10.21 10.12
N PHE A 393 -14.27 9.34 10.07
CA PHE A 393 -14.27 8.05 10.76
C PHE A 393 -14.38 8.18 12.30
N LEU A 394 -13.81 9.21 12.92
CA LEU A 394 -13.94 9.47 14.37
C LEU A 394 -15.31 10.04 14.76
N ALA A 395 -15.94 10.81 13.87
CA ALA A 395 -17.28 11.35 14.05
C ALA A 395 -18.39 10.36 13.63
N TYR A 396 -18.05 9.29 12.92
CA TYR A 396 -19.01 8.33 12.40
C TYR A 396 -19.58 7.42 13.49
N ASP A 397 -20.89 7.25 13.48
CA ASP A 397 -21.60 6.34 14.37
C ASP A 397 -21.22 4.88 14.05
N SER A 398 -20.39 4.28 14.90
CA SER A 398 -19.99 2.87 14.80
C SER A 398 -21.17 1.87 14.85
N THR A 399 -22.38 2.32 15.21
CA THR A 399 -23.62 1.55 15.11
C THR A 399 -24.31 1.65 13.75
N GLN A 400 -23.64 2.21 12.74
CA GLN A 400 -24.07 2.29 11.33
C GLN A 400 -23.03 1.69 10.36
N TYR A 401 -23.41 1.57 9.08
CA TYR A 401 -22.58 1.03 8.00
C TYR A 401 -21.95 2.19 7.20
N TYR A 402 -20.63 2.38 7.31
CA TYR A 402 -19.95 3.52 6.70
C TYR A 402 -20.14 3.57 5.16
N PRO A 403 -20.72 4.65 4.59
CA PRO A 403 -21.12 4.64 3.18
C PRO A 403 -19.93 4.55 2.22
N PRO A 404 -19.93 3.64 1.22
CA PRO A 404 -18.79 3.49 0.31
C PRO A 404 -18.45 4.75 -0.51
N THR A 405 -19.42 5.60 -0.80
CA THR A 405 -19.22 6.88 -1.49
C THR A 405 -18.55 7.95 -0.61
N ARG A 406 -18.51 7.77 0.71
CA ARG A 406 -18.16 8.82 1.67
C ARG A 406 -16.73 9.32 1.47
N PHE A 407 -15.79 8.42 1.17
CA PHE A 407 -14.43 8.79 0.77
C PHE A 407 -14.41 9.69 -0.48
N LEU A 408 -15.25 9.45 -1.48
CA LEU A 408 -15.33 10.30 -2.68
C LEU A 408 -15.90 11.70 -2.36
N SER A 409 -16.83 11.78 -1.41
CA SER A 409 -17.38 13.05 -0.92
C SER A 409 -16.34 13.86 -0.13
N ILE A 410 -15.46 13.17 0.61
CA ILE A 410 -14.34 13.80 1.32
C ILE A 410 -13.26 14.25 0.33
N LEU A 411 -12.93 13.41 -0.66
CA LEU A 411 -11.95 13.73 -1.69
C LEU A 411 -12.39 14.91 -2.56
N SER A 412 -13.67 14.98 -2.97
CA SER A 412 -14.18 16.13 -3.72
C SER A 412 -14.19 17.42 -2.88
N SER A 413 -14.34 17.32 -1.55
CA SER A 413 -14.32 18.50 -0.66
C SER A 413 -12.96 19.21 -0.58
N VAL A 414 -11.85 18.51 -0.87
CA VAL A 414 -10.49 19.09 -0.91
C VAL A 414 -10.05 19.50 -2.33
N ILE A 415 -10.85 19.21 -3.36
CA ILE A 415 -10.62 19.65 -4.74
C ILE A 415 -11.36 20.99 -4.95
N SER A 416 -10.68 22.09 -4.61
CA SER A 416 -11.24 23.44 -4.69
C SER A 416 -11.66 23.88 -6.11
N ASP A 417 -11.04 23.29 -7.12
CA ASP A 417 -11.01 23.72 -8.52
C ASP A 417 -11.54 22.63 -9.47
N MET A 418 -12.54 21.86 -9.04
CA MET A 418 -13.10 20.74 -9.82
C MET A 418 -13.82 21.22 -11.09
N SER A 419 -13.51 20.60 -12.24
CA SER A 419 -14.21 20.90 -13.50
C SER A 419 -15.60 20.24 -13.56
N GLN A 420 -16.46 20.70 -14.48
CA GLN A 420 -17.81 20.12 -14.65
C GLN A 420 -17.75 18.61 -14.95
N LYS A 421 -16.90 18.18 -15.89
CA LYS A 421 -16.73 16.77 -16.28
C LYS A 421 -16.15 15.90 -15.15
N GLU A 422 -15.27 16.45 -14.31
CA GLU A 422 -14.79 15.79 -13.09
C GLU A 422 -15.92 15.60 -12.05
N CYS A 423 -16.74 16.62 -11.84
CA CYS A 423 -17.90 16.57 -10.95
C CYS A 423 -18.96 15.58 -11.47
N GLU A 424 -19.28 15.61 -12.76
CA GLU A 424 -20.23 14.68 -13.40
C GLU A 424 -19.78 13.23 -13.27
N PHE A 425 -18.51 12.93 -13.50
CA PHE A 425 -17.92 11.60 -13.30
C PHE A 425 -18.07 11.10 -11.85
N LEU A 426 -17.75 11.93 -10.85
CA LEU A 426 -17.93 11.53 -9.46
C LEU A 426 -19.41 11.36 -9.08
N VAL A 427 -20.29 12.19 -9.62
CA VAL A 427 -21.75 12.08 -9.43
C VAL A 427 -22.30 10.79 -10.04
N GLU A 428 -21.84 10.38 -11.21
CA GLU A 428 -22.24 9.10 -11.84
C GLU A 428 -21.89 7.91 -10.93
N VAL A 429 -20.64 7.84 -10.46
CA VAL A 429 -20.14 6.74 -9.61
C VAL A 429 -20.80 6.72 -8.23
N ILE A 430 -21.19 7.88 -7.70
CA ILE A 430 -21.97 7.99 -6.45
C ILE A 430 -23.40 7.48 -6.67
N ASN A 431 -24.12 8.01 -7.68
CA ASN A 431 -25.51 7.66 -7.97
C ASN A 431 -25.72 6.19 -8.40
N SER A 432 -24.71 5.55 -8.98
CA SER A 432 -24.76 4.12 -9.32
C SER A 432 -24.51 3.20 -8.11
N THR A 433 -23.76 3.70 -7.12
CA THR A 433 -23.42 2.99 -5.88
C THR A 433 -24.55 3.07 -4.87
N GLU A 434 -25.24 4.21 -4.78
CA GLU A 434 -26.25 4.50 -3.76
C GLU A 434 -27.65 4.68 -4.33
N GLU A 435 -28.61 4.00 -3.70
CA GLU A 435 -30.03 4.18 -4.02
C GLU A 435 -30.54 5.44 -3.30
N ASN A 436 -30.54 6.57 -4.04
CA ASN A 436 -31.11 7.90 -3.71
C ASN A 436 -30.18 8.99 -3.10
N THR A 437 -29.01 9.31 -3.67
CA THR A 437 -28.16 10.45 -3.23
C THR A 437 -28.04 11.64 -4.20
N ASN A 438 -29.18 12.10 -4.73
CA ASN A 438 -29.30 13.36 -5.48
C ASN A 438 -29.01 14.60 -4.57
N LYS A 439 -27.73 14.95 -4.35
CA LYS A 439 -27.28 16.26 -3.80
C LYS A 439 -25.77 16.58 -3.82
N ILE A 440 -24.86 15.60 -3.85
CA ILE A 440 -23.48 15.79 -3.34
C ILE A 440 -22.67 16.90 -4.04
N CYS A 441 -22.65 17.00 -5.38
CA CYS A 441 -21.79 17.98 -6.07
C CYS A 441 -22.36 19.42 -6.10
N VAL A 442 -23.64 19.62 -5.80
CA VAL A 442 -24.32 20.94 -5.88
C VAL A 442 -23.73 21.94 -4.87
N ALA A 443 -23.17 21.47 -3.75
CA ALA A 443 -22.52 22.32 -2.75
C ALA A 443 -21.20 22.95 -3.27
N ALA A 444 -20.44 22.23 -4.09
CA ALA A 444 -19.22 22.74 -4.73
C ALA A 444 -19.58 23.69 -5.87
N ALA A 445 -20.47 23.26 -6.78
CA ALA A 445 -20.92 24.08 -7.92
C ALA A 445 -21.55 25.42 -7.49
N LYS A 446 -22.23 25.48 -6.34
CA LYS A 446 -22.79 26.74 -5.81
C LYS A 446 -21.76 27.80 -5.42
N ARG A 447 -20.47 27.47 -5.24
CA ARG A 447 -19.42 28.49 -5.09
C ARG A 447 -19.15 29.23 -6.41
N TYR A 448 -19.32 28.57 -7.55
CA TYR A 448 -19.06 29.14 -8.88
C TYR A 448 -20.21 30.00 -9.42
N GLN A 449 -21.44 29.81 -8.95
CA GLN A 449 -22.62 30.57 -9.42
C GLN A 449 -22.81 31.95 -8.74
N ILE A 450 -21.84 32.45 -7.97
CA ILE A 450 -21.98 33.69 -7.18
C ILE A 450 -21.15 34.87 -7.73
N THR A 451 -20.12 34.63 -8.55
CA THR A 451 -19.15 35.67 -8.94
C THR A 451 -19.34 36.30 -10.33
N ASP A 452 -20.19 35.73 -11.20
CA ASP A 452 -20.24 36.13 -12.62
C ASP A 452 -21.59 36.73 -13.06
N THR A 453 -22.05 37.77 -12.34
CA THR A 453 -23.27 38.54 -12.70
C THR A 453 -23.14 40.06 -12.58
N THR A 454 -21.94 40.59 -12.23
CA THR A 454 -21.68 42.03 -12.08
C THR A 454 -20.78 42.64 -13.16
N ALA A 455 -20.25 41.84 -14.09
CA ALA A 455 -19.30 42.27 -15.13
C ALA A 455 -19.94 42.63 -16.49
N ALA A 456 -21.25 42.97 -16.52
CA ALA A 456 -22.00 43.15 -17.78
C ALA A 456 -22.95 44.38 -17.82
N LYS A 457 -22.63 45.48 -17.14
CA LYS A 457 -23.28 46.80 -17.34
C LYS A 457 -22.31 47.98 -17.20
N LYS A 458 -21.68 48.36 -18.31
CA LYS A 458 -21.22 49.72 -18.60
C LYS A 458 -21.19 49.94 -20.11
#